data_AF-A0A8T4K0S2-F1
#
_entry.id   AF-A0A8T4K0S2-F1
#
_cell.length_a   1.000
_cell.length_b   1.000
_cell.length_c   1.000
_cell.angle_alpha   90.00
_cell.angle_beta   90.00
_cell.angle_gamma   90.00
#
_symmetry.space_group_name_H-M   'P 1'
#
loop_
_entity.id
_entity.type
_entity.pdbx_description
1 polymer ?
#
loop_
_entity_poly.entity_id
_entity_poly.type
_entity_poly.pdbx_seq_one_letter_code
_entity_poly.pdbx_strand_id
1 'polypeptide(L)'
;MEQIEFDYTQPINDEWKKIMEKHLRTAKTFEIHCWNEETTWIEYALKYGTLKNDDWQYGKIIVGLVSTDFVNMVLQLPKPKDTEIYNKMTPFFSIFLDNGFSSEHYGTELNQQ
;
A
#
# COMPACT_ATOMS: atom_id res chain seq x y z
N MET A 1 -2.48 9.93 16.68
CA MET A 1 -2.26 8.80 15.77
C MET A 1 -3.19 7.69 16.19
N GLU A 2 -4.16 7.39 15.35
CA GLU A 2 -5.05 6.25 15.49
C GLU A 2 -4.48 5.11 14.65
N GLN A 3 -4.44 3.91 15.24
CA GLN A 3 -4.00 2.68 14.59
C GLN A 3 -5.18 1.72 14.45
N ILE A 4 -5.33 1.12 13.27
CA ILE A 4 -6.37 0.13 12.98
C ILE A 4 -5.71 -1.18 12.57
N GLU A 5 -6.09 -2.27 13.24
CA GLU A 5 -5.56 -3.62 13.04
C GLU A 5 -6.54 -4.47 12.23
N PHE A 6 -6.07 -5.08 11.15
CA PHE A 6 -6.86 -5.88 10.22
C PHE A 6 -6.49 -7.35 10.16
N ASP A 7 -5.30 -7.74 10.61
CA ASP A 7 -4.79 -9.11 10.46
C ASP A 7 -5.78 -10.16 10.97
N TYR A 8 -6.32 -9.95 12.17
CA TYR A 8 -7.24 -10.86 12.84
C TYR A 8 -8.70 -10.39 12.85
N THR A 9 -9.01 -9.22 12.28
CA THR A 9 -10.32 -8.56 12.45
C THR A 9 -11.16 -8.52 11.18
N GLN A 10 -10.55 -8.61 9.99
CA GLN A 10 -11.27 -8.48 8.72
C GLN A 10 -10.98 -9.64 7.76
N PRO A 11 -11.99 -10.43 7.35
CA PRO A 11 -11.76 -11.55 6.44
C PRO A 11 -11.52 -11.14 4.97
N ILE A 12 -11.89 -9.90 4.62
CA ILE A 12 -11.79 -9.33 3.26
C ILE A 12 -11.26 -7.89 3.31
N ASN A 13 -10.82 -7.35 2.16
CA ASN A 13 -10.20 -6.02 2.11
C ASN A 13 -11.17 -4.86 1.83
N ASP A 14 -12.49 -5.07 1.89
CA ASP A 14 -13.47 -4.02 1.60
C ASP A 14 -13.35 -2.82 2.55
N GLU A 15 -13.17 -3.05 3.85
CA GLU A 15 -13.03 -1.97 4.82
C GLU A 15 -11.70 -1.21 4.64
N TRP A 16 -10.63 -1.95 4.37
CA TRP A 16 -9.34 -1.38 3.99
C TRP A 16 -9.49 -0.45 2.77
N LYS A 17 -10.21 -0.89 1.72
CA LYS A 17 -10.44 -0.07 0.51
C LYS A 17 -11.20 1.22 0.81
N LYS A 18 -12.22 1.19 1.67
CA LYS A 18 -12.97 2.40 2.05
C LYS A 18 -12.08 3.42 2.76
N ILE A 19 -11.22 2.96 3.67
CA ILE A 19 -10.30 3.85 4.39
C ILE A 19 -9.24 4.41 3.44
N MET A 20 -8.65 3.56 2.60
CA MET A 20 -7.70 3.97 1.56
C MET A 20 -8.32 5.03 0.63
N GLU A 21 -9.54 4.81 0.16
CA GLU A 21 -10.24 5.75 -0.75
C GLU A 21 -10.36 7.16 -0.13
N LYS A 22 -10.71 7.25 1.16
CA LYS A 22 -10.82 8.52 1.87
C LYS A 22 -9.51 9.30 1.85
N HIS A 23 -8.38 8.63 2.11
CA HIS A 23 -7.07 9.27 2.21
C HIS A 23 -6.45 9.55 0.84
N LEU A 24 -6.67 8.68 -0.15
CA LEU A 24 -6.25 8.91 -1.53
C LEU A 24 -6.88 10.17 -2.13
N ARG A 25 -8.05 10.61 -1.68
CA ARG A 25 -8.71 11.83 -2.16
C ARG A 25 -8.01 13.13 -1.72
N THR A 26 -7.24 13.10 -0.65
CA THR A 26 -6.60 14.29 -0.07
C THR A 26 -5.08 14.29 -0.22
N ALA A 27 -4.48 13.12 -0.43
CA ALA A 27 -3.05 12.97 -0.70
C ALA A 27 -2.66 13.49 -2.09
N LYS A 28 -1.41 13.92 -2.25
CA LYS A 28 -0.85 14.35 -3.54
C LYS A 28 0.27 13.44 -4.01
N THR A 29 1.03 12.87 -3.10
CA THR A 29 2.14 11.95 -3.39
C THR A 29 2.02 10.67 -2.59
N PHE A 30 2.64 9.61 -3.11
CA PHE A 30 2.70 8.30 -2.47
C PHE A 30 4.12 7.75 -2.42
N GLU A 31 4.36 6.84 -1.47
CA GLU A 31 5.45 5.87 -1.52
C GLU A 31 4.89 4.45 -1.39
N ILE A 32 5.32 3.53 -2.26
CA ILE A 32 5.07 2.09 -2.14
C ILE A 32 6.39 1.42 -1.77
N HIS A 33 6.38 0.63 -0.71
CA HIS A 33 7.51 -0.18 -0.28
C HIS A 33 7.23 -1.63 -0.65
N CYS A 34 8.19 -2.30 -1.27
CA CYS A 34 8.15 -3.72 -1.63
C CYS A 34 9.45 -4.40 -1.22
N TRP A 35 9.39 -5.70 -0.86
CA TRP A 35 10.60 -6.51 -0.68
C TRP A 35 11.24 -6.87 -2.04
N ASN A 36 12.55 -7.06 -2.08
CA ASN A 36 13.27 -7.34 -3.33
C ASN A 36 12.79 -8.60 -4.07
N GLU A 37 12.30 -9.59 -3.33
CA GLU A 37 11.77 -10.85 -3.84
C GLU A 37 10.42 -10.68 -4.55
N GLU A 38 9.70 -9.59 -4.29
CA GLU A 38 8.36 -9.30 -4.83
C GLU A 38 8.44 -8.64 -6.21
N THR A 39 9.26 -9.18 -7.11
CA THR A 39 9.60 -8.59 -8.42
C THR A 39 8.35 -8.24 -9.24
N THR A 40 7.35 -9.12 -9.27
CA THR A 40 6.06 -8.89 -9.95
C THR A 40 5.37 -7.62 -9.46
N TRP A 41 5.34 -7.39 -8.15
CA TRP A 41 4.67 -6.23 -7.55
C TRP A 41 5.51 -4.97 -7.65
N ILE A 42 6.85 -5.08 -7.63
CA ILE A 42 7.76 -3.98 -7.96
C ILE A 42 7.52 -3.50 -9.40
N GLU A 43 7.56 -4.40 -10.38
CA GLU A 43 7.32 -4.08 -11.80
C GLU A 43 5.92 -3.48 -12.02
N TYR A 44 4.93 -3.96 -11.27
CA TYR A 44 3.58 -3.43 -11.33
C TYR A 44 3.48 -2.02 -10.76
N ALA A 45 4.08 -1.75 -9.58
CA ALA A 45 4.10 -0.43 -8.96
C ALA A 45 4.85 0.61 -9.80
N LEU A 46 5.93 0.21 -10.48
CA LEU A 46 6.72 1.06 -11.37
C LEU A 46 5.95 1.61 -12.57
N LYS A 47 4.76 1.07 -12.89
CA LYS A 47 3.87 1.67 -13.91
C LYS A 47 3.27 3.01 -13.48
N TYR A 48 3.24 3.28 -12.17
CA TYR A 48 2.56 4.44 -11.58
C TYR A 48 3.52 5.41 -10.88
N GLY A 49 4.79 5.05 -10.75
CA GLY A 49 5.80 5.85 -10.08
C GLY A 49 7.20 5.54 -10.58
N THR A 50 8.20 6.00 -9.84
CA THR A 50 9.61 5.81 -10.16
C THR A 50 10.35 5.29 -8.94
N LEU A 51 11.41 4.53 -9.17
CA LEU A 51 12.26 4.04 -8.09
C LEU A 51 12.92 5.24 -7.38
N LYS A 52 12.75 5.32 -6.07
CA LYS A 52 13.43 6.27 -5.21
C LYS A 52 14.91 5.91 -5.15
N ASN A 53 15.77 6.92 -5.14
CA ASN A 53 17.17 6.70 -4.81
C ASN A 53 17.30 6.64 -3.28
N ASP A 54 17.41 5.44 -2.75
CA ASP A 54 17.53 5.15 -1.32
C ASP A 54 18.61 4.09 -1.05
N ASP A 55 18.92 3.86 0.22
CA ASP A 55 19.91 2.89 0.70
C ASP A 55 19.28 1.62 1.32
N TRP A 56 17.96 1.41 1.15
CA TRP A 56 17.27 0.27 1.71
C TRP A 56 17.60 -1.01 0.94
N GLN A 57 18.50 -1.80 1.52
CA GLN A 57 19.07 -2.98 0.86
C GLN A 57 18.07 -4.12 0.67
N TYR A 58 17.01 -4.18 1.49
CA TYR A 58 16.06 -5.30 1.50
C TYR A 58 14.89 -5.13 0.53
N GLY A 59 14.70 -3.92 0.01
CA GLY A 59 13.52 -3.62 -0.79
C GLY A 59 13.71 -2.52 -1.81
N LYS A 60 12.58 -2.04 -2.29
CA LYS A 60 12.46 -0.96 -3.26
C LYS A 60 11.38 0.00 -2.81
N ILE A 61 11.67 1.29 -2.87
CA ILE A 61 10.70 2.34 -2.65
C ILE A 61 10.32 2.94 -4.00
N ILE A 62 9.03 2.89 -4.34
CA ILE A 62 8.47 3.48 -5.55
C ILE A 62 7.70 4.73 -5.14
N VAL A 63 8.07 5.89 -5.68
CA VAL A 63 7.43 7.17 -5.37
C VAL A 63 6.73 7.76 -6.59
N GLY A 64 5.64 8.48 -6.37
CA GLY A 64 4.89 9.11 -7.45
C GLY A 64 3.80 10.06 -6.98
N LEU A 65 3.05 10.62 -7.95
CA LEU A 65 1.87 11.43 -7.70
C LEU A 65 0.64 10.54 -7.53
N VAL A 66 -0.29 10.94 -6.66
CA VAL A 66 -1.61 10.31 -6.54
C VAL A 66 -2.46 10.74 -7.74
N SER A 67 -2.28 10.04 -8.86
CA SER A 67 -3.06 10.21 -10.08
C SER A 67 -4.35 9.39 -10.04
N THR A 68 -5.31 9.67 -10.93
CA THR A 68 -6.53 8.85 -11.07
C THR A 68 -6.20 7.38 -11.36
N ASP A 69 -5.18 7.12 -12.18
CA ASP A 69 -4.76 5.76 -12.52
C ASP A 69 -4.15 5.04 -11.30
N PHE A 70 -3.39 5.74 -10.47
CA PHE A 70 -2.87 5.20 -9.22
C PHE A 70 -4.00 4.89 -8.23
N VAL A 71 -4.97 5.79 -8.06
CA VAL A 71 -6.14 5.56 -7.20
C VAL A 71 -6.91 4.33 -7.66
N ASN A 72 -7.18 4.23 -8.97
CA ASN A 72 -7.86 3.06 -9.54
C ASN A 72 -7.07 1.78 -9.30
N MET A 73 -5.75 1.82 -9.49
CA MET A 73 -4.88 0.69 -9.23
C MET A 73 -5.01 0.19 -7.79
N VAL A 74 -4.87 1.07 -6.80
CA VAL A 74 -4.94 0.70 -5.39
C VAL A 74 -6.32 0.13 -5.02
N LEU A 75 -7.41 0.74 -5.49
CA LEU A 75 -8.77 0.36 -5.10
C LEU A 75 -9.30 -0.88 -5.85
N GLN A 76 -8.81 -1.16 -7.05
CA GLN A 76 -9.27 -2.28 -7.88
C GLN A 76 -8.47 -3.56 -7.71
N LEU A 77 -7.28 -3.51 -7.07
CA LEU A 77 -6.54 -4.72 -6.77
C LEU A 77 -7.39 -5.71 -5.95
N PRO A 78 -7.45 -6.99 -6.34
CA PRO A 78 -8.11 -8.01 -5.54
C PRO A 78 -7.34 -8.23 -4.24
N LYS A 79 -8.03 -8.75 -3.21
CA LYS A 79 -7.35 -9.23 -2.00
C LYS A 79 -6.29 -10.28 -2.40
N PRO A 80 -5.05 -10.20 -1.90
CA PRO A 80 -4.06 -11.26 -2.10
C PRO A 80 -4.56 -12.61 -1.58
N LYS A 81 -4.10 -13.69 -2.20
CA LYS A 81 -4.50 -15.07 -1.88
C LYS A 81 -3.51 -15.78 -0.95
N ASP A 82 -2.25 -15.32 -0.95
CA ASP A 82 -1.14 -15.76 -0.12
C ASP A 82 -1.28 -15.15 1.29
N THR A 83 -2.21 -15.69 2.07
CA THR A 83 -2.59 -15.16 3.37
C THR A 83 -2.16 -16.03 4.55
N GLU A 84 -1.16 -16.89 4.35
CA GLU A 84 -0.75 -17.90 5.35
C GLU A 84 0.04 -17.28 6.52
N ILE A 85 0.80 -16.22 6.26
CA ILE A 85 1.61 -15.50 7.28
C ILE A 85 0.91 -14.22 7.74
N TYR A 86 0.32 -13.49 6.80
CA TYR A 86 -0.43 -12.26 7.04
C TYR A 86 -1.77 -12.34 6.33
N ASN A 87 -2.84 -11.83 6.93
CA ASN A 87 -4.11 -11.64 6.25
C ASN A 87 -4.05 -10.40 5.34
N LYS A 88 -3.21 -10.46 4.31
CA LYS A 88 -2.87 -9.34 3.43
C LYS A 88 -4.11 -8.66 2.85
N MET A 89 -4.15 -7.33 2.90
CA MET A 89 -5.18 -6.48 2.30
C MET A 89 -4.74 -5.92 0.95
N THR A 90 -3.43 -5.75 0.77
CA THR A 90 -2.76 -5.28 -0.44
C THR A 90 -1.53 -6.14 -0.73
N PRO A 91 -1.11 -6.30 -1.99
CA PRO A 91 0.12 -7.01 -2.31
C PRO A 91 1.40 -6.25 -1.93
N PHE A 92 1.31 -4.94 -1.69
CA PHE A 92 2.47 -4.11 -1.36
C PHE A 92 2.76 -4.18 0.13
N PHE A 93 4.05 -4.18 0.52
CA PHE A 93 4.42 -4.24 1.92
C PHE A 93 3.91 -3.01 2.69
N SER A 94 4.17 -1.80 2.17
CA SER A 94 3.57 -0.59 2.74
C SER A 94 3.19 0.43 1.66
N ILE A 95 2.14 1.21 1.91
CA ILE A 95 1.72 2.36 1.11
C ILE A 95 1.66 3.58 2.03
N PHE A 96 2.49 4.59 1.74
CA PHE A 96 2.53 5.85 2.46
C PHE A 96 1.94 6.96 1.60
N LEU A 97 1.18 7.86 2.23
CA LEU A 97 0.63 9.05 1.60
C LEU A 97 1.14 10.30 2.33
N ASP A 98 1.34 11.39 1.59
CA ASP A 98 1.88 12.65 2.13
C ASP A 98 0.95 13.42 3.08
N ASN A 99 -0.28 12.93 3.25
CA ASN A 99 -1.24 13.46 4.21
C ASN A 99 -1.13 12.83 5.60
N GLY A 100 -0.07 12.04 5.86
CA GLY A 100 0.18 11.40 7.15
C GLY A 100 -0.54 10.06 7.34
N PHE A 101 -1.22 9.56 6.31
CA PHE A 101 -1.78 8.21 6.30
C PHE A 101 -0.76 7.18 5.82
N SER A 102 -0.79 5.98 6.41
CA SER A 102 -0.08 4.82 5.89
C SER A 102 -0.84 3.51 6.10
N SER A 103 -0.64 2.60 5.16
CA SER A 103 -1.10 1.22 5.19
C SER A 103 0.13 0.33 5.19
N GLU A 104 0.47 -0.27 6.31
CA GLU A 104 1.72 -0.98 6.55
C GLU A 104 1.50 -2.49 6.70
N HIS A 105 2.58 -3.27 6.60
CA HIS A 105 2.58 -4.72 6.76
C HIS A 105 1.51 -5.45 5.91
N TYR A 106 1.51 -5.18 4.60
CA TYR A 106 0.49 -5.67 3.66
C TYR A 106 -0.92 -5.14 3.92
N GLY A 107 -1.01 -3.98 4.57
CA GLY A 107 -2.26 -3.33 4.94
C GLY A 107 -2.97 -3.99 6.10
N THR A 108 -2.27 -4.80 6.91
CA THR A 108 -2.82 -5.29 8.16
C THR A 108 -2.83 -4.21 9.25
N GLU A 109 -2.05 -3.15 9.08
CA GLU A 109 -1.93 -2.05 10.03
C GLU A 109 -2.16 -0.73 9.30
N LEU A 110 -3.13 0.07 9.74
CA LEU A 110 -3.35 1.42 9.22
C LEU A 110 -3.01 2.47 10.27
N ASN A 111 -2.19 3.45 9.91
CA ASN A 111 -1.86 4.59 10.76
C ASN A 111 -2.40 5.88 10.13
N GLN A 112 -3.10 6.69 10.94
CA GLN A 112 -3.64 7.98 10.50
C GLN A 112 -3.49 9.08 11.57
N GLN A 113 -3.26 10.32 11.11
CA GLN A 113 -3.20 11.52 11.94
C GLN A 113 -4.54 12.23 12.05
#